data_AF-A0A954SEI4-F1
#
_entry.id   AF-A0A954SEI4-F1
#
_cell.length_a   1.000
_cell.length_b   1.000
_cell.length_c   1.000
_cell.angle_alpha   90.00
_cell.angle_beta   90.00
_cell.angle_gamma   90.00
#
_symmetry.space_group_name_H-M   'P 1'
#
loop_
_entity.id
_entity.type
_entity.pdbx_description
1 polymer ?
#
loop_
_entity_poly.entity_id
_entity_poly.type
_entity_poly.pdbx_seq_one_letter_code
_entity_poly.pdbx_strand_id
1 'polypeptide(L)'
;MKWSVQPLLLITTVSLLSGCLSARPLASNASPAVSSVQIASSDLDAVWERTIAVLNDHHFQVARESKLEGVIETHYRAGSNLLEPWNPDSIGLENRMESTLHSIRRKVFVTFVTTSPGMVTVSVRADREIEDVPGLTATYEGGATFREAEPLDRDLTQTLGQSAPSRWLYRGTDPALEGRIMSHIRFGMLR
;
A
#
# COMPACT_ATOMS: atom_id res chain seq x y z
N MET A 1 40.39 -43.15 28.83
CA MET A 1 39.13 -42.41 28.56
C MET A 1 39.46 -41.09 27.90
N LYS A 2 39.39 -41.02 26.57
CA LYS A 2 39.51 -39.76 25.80
C LYS A 2 38.22 -39.64 24.98
N TRP A 3 37.30 -38.78 25.42
CA TRP A 3 36.02 -38.56 24.76
C TRP A 3 36.23 -37.70 23.52
N SER A 4 35.73 -38.20 22.40
CA SER A 4 35.81 -37.62 21.07
C SER A 4 34.86 -36.42 20.99
N VAL A 5 35.39 -35.22 21.20
CA VAL A 5 34.63 -33.95 21.09
C VAL A 5 34.72 -33.35 19.68
N GLN A 6 35.47 -33.96 18.77
CA GLN A 6 35.73 -33.44 17.42
C GLN A 6 34.61 -33.57 16.39
N PRO A 7 33.62 -34.50 16.45
CA PRO A 7 32.62 -34.56 15.39
C PRO A 7 31.48 -33.55 15.58
N LEU A 8 31.25 -33.02 16.79
CA LEU A 8 30.11 -32.14 17.07
C LEU A 8 30.34 -30.70 16.57
N LEU A 9 31.59 -30.24 16.53
CA LEU A 9 31.95 -28.87 16.15
C LEU A 9 31.94 -28.65 14.63
N LEU A 10 32.05 -29.73 13.86
CA LEU A 10 32.07 -29.73 12.39
C LEU A 10 30.65 -29.69 11.79
N ILE A 11 29.65 -30.18 12.51
CA ILE A 11 28.25 -30.22 12.03
C ILE A 11 27.58 -28.86 12.20
N THR A 12 27.86 -28.14 13.28
CA THR A 12 27.33 -26.78 13.52
C THR A 12 27.88 -25.74 12.55
N THR A 13 29.13 -25.89 12.09
CA THR A 13 29.75 -24.97 11.12
C THR A 13 29.20 -25.16 9.70
N VAL A 14 28.77 -26.37 9.32
CA VAL A 14 28.17 -26.62 7.99
C VAL A 14 26.74 -26.06 7.88
N SER A 15 25.96 -26.04 8.97
CA SER A 15 24.61 -25.45 8.96
C SER A 15 24.59 -23.94 8.81
N LEU A 16 25.65 -23.23 9.22
CA LEU A 16 25.76 -21.77 9.08
C LEU A 16 26.11 -21.34 7.64
N LEU A 17 26.67 -22.23 6.81
CA LEU A 17 27.06 -21.94 5.43
C LEU A 17 25.98 -22.29 4.39
N SER A 18 24.92 -23.03 4.76
CA SER A 18 23.82 -23.36 3.84
C SER A 18 22.71 -22.30 3.77
N GLY A 19 22.86 -21.16 4.46
CA GLY A 19 21.87 -20.08 4.50
C GLY A 19 21.78 -19.21 3.22
N CYS A 20 22.70 -19.36 2.27
CA CYS A 20 22.70 -18.53 1.04
C CYS A 20 21.93 -19.13 -0.15
N LEU A 21 21.25 -20.27 0.03
CA LEU A 21 20.31 -20.82 -0.96
C LEU A 21 18.86 -20.45 -0.63
N SER A 22 18.62 -19.34 0.09
CA SER A 22 17.32 -18.71 0.08
C SER A 22 17.10 -18.19 -1.35
N ALA A 23 16.37 -18.99 -2.13
CA ALA A 23 15.82 -18.58 -3.40
C ALA A 23 15.27 -17.17 -3.21
N ARG A 24 15.90 -16.18 -3.85
CA ARG A 24 15.22 -14.90 -4.05
C ARG A 24 13.90 -15.31 -4.72
N PRO A 25 12.72 -15.02 -4.14
CA PRO A 25 11.54 -15.05 -4.99
C PRO A 25 11.93 -14.14 -6.14
N LEU A 26 11.91 -14.67 -7.37
CA LEU A 26 11.99 -13.81 -8.53
C LEU A 26 10.92 -12.77 -8.26
N ALA A 27 11.33 -11.54 -7.94
CA ALA A 27 10.48 -10.40 -8.15
C ALA A 27 10.11 -10.56 -9.61
N SER A 28 8.87 -10.99 -9.84
CA SER A 28 8.32 -10.98 -11.17
C SER A 28 8.35 -9.51 -11.52
N ASN A 29 9.38 -9.10 -12.26
CA ASN A 29 9.31 -7.97 -13.15
C ASN A 29 8.27 -8.35 -14.23
N ALA A 30 7.04 -8.60 -13.81
CA ALA A 30 5.91 -8.28 -14.64
C ALA A 30 6.08 -6.78 -14.86
N SER A 31 6.40 -6.40 -16.10
CA SER A 31 6.15 -5.04 -16.59
C SER A 31 4.89 -4.53 -15.92
N PRO A 32 4.82 -3.25 -15.47
CA PRO A 32 3.67 -2.74 -14.73
C PRO A 32 2.45 -3.19 -15.50
N ALA A 33 1.76 -4.19 -14.96
CA ALA A 33 0.69 -4.83 -15.69
C ALA A 33 -0.32 -3.72 -15.74
N VAL A 34 -0.43 -3.05 -16.89
CA VAL A 34 -1.40 -1.99 -17.06
C VAL A 34 -2.70 -2.67 -16.67
N SER A 35 -3.19 -2.27 -15.50
CA SER A 35 -4.29 -2.90 -14.78
C SER A 35 -5.57 -2.44 -15.44
N SER A 36 -5.64 -2.66 -16.74
CA SER A 36 -6.73 -2.28 -17.61
C SER A 36 -7.26 -3.49 -18.37
N VAL A 37 -8.54 -3.45 -18.68
CA VAL A 37 -9.25 -4.47 -19.45
C VAL A 37 -10.29 -3.79 -20.33
N GLN A 38 -10.43 -4.27 -21.56
CA GLN A 38 -11.48 -3.82 -22.46
C GLN A 38 -12.72 -4.71 -22.30
N ILE A 39 -13.87 -4.08 -22.17
CA ILE A 39 -15.18 -4.72 -22.04
C ILE A 39 -16.13 -4.16 -23.10
N ALA A 40 -17.17 -4.93 -23.43
CA ALA A 40 -18.26 -4.43 -24.26
C ALA A 40 -19.04 -3.35 -23.50
N SER A 41 -19.52 -2.32 -24.20
CA SER A 41 -20.33 -1.27 -23.58
C SER A 41 -21.66 -1.78 -23.03
N SER A 42 -22.16 -2.93 -23.52
CA SER A 42 -23.34 -3.61 -22.96
C SER A 42 -23.15 -4.08 -21.54
N ASP A 43 -21.91 -4.39 -21.16
CA ASP A 43 -21.59 -5.00 -19.86
C ASP A 43 -21.17 -3.95 -18.83
N LEU A 44 -21.17 -2.67 -19.21
CA LEU A 44 -20.68 -1.56 -18.40
C LEU A 44 -21.35 -1.51 -17.02
N ASP A 45 -22.69 -1.61 -16.98
CA ASP A 45 -23.42 -1.56 -15.72
C ASP A 45 -23.08 -2.75 -14.81
N ALA A 46 -22.97 -3.96 -15.37
CA ALA A 46 -22.61 -5.14 -14.61
C ALA A 46 -21.18 -5.03 -14.04
N VAL A 47 -20.23 -4.53 -14.83
CA VAL A 47 -18.85 -4.32 -14.39
C VAL A 47 -18.75 -3.18 -13.38
N TRP A 48 -19.57 -2.14 -13.50
CA TRP A 48 -19.66 -1.05 -12.55
C TRP A 48 -20.06 -1.55 -11.16
N GLU A 49 -21.20 -2.23 -11.05
CA GLU A 49 -21.69 -2.78 -9.77
C GLU A 49 -20.70 -3.80 -9.20
N ARG A 50 -20.08 -4.62 -10.07
CA ARG A 50 -19.05 -5.57 -9.64
C ARG A 50 -17.82 -4.86 -9.09
N THR A 51 -17.42 -3.75 -9.69
CA THR A 51 -16.28 -2.96 -9.22
C THR A 51 -16.55 -2.45 -7.82
N ILE A 52 -17.74 -1.91 -7.55
CA ILE A 52 -18.15 -1.48 -6.21
C ILE A 52 -18.11 -2.65 -5.22
N ALA A 53 -18.65 -3.80 -5.59
CA ALA A 53 -18.62 -5.00 -4.75
C ALA A 53 -17.19 -5.45 -4.42
N VAL A 54 -16.30 -5.49 -5.42
CA VAL A 54 -14.89 -5.86 -5.23
C VAL A 54 -14.17 -4.85 -4.33
N LEU A 55 -14.40 -3.54 -4.50
CA LEU A 55 -13.81 -2.53 -3.62
C LEU A 55 -14.26 -2.73 -2.17
N ASN A 56 -15.56 -3.00 -1.96
CA ASN A 56 -16.11 -3.30 -0.63
C ASN A 56 -15.58 -4.61 -0.04
N ASP A 57 -15.38 -5.66 -0.85
CA ASP A 57 -14.75 -6.91 -0.42
C ASP A 57 -13.29 -6.70 0.03
N HIS A 58 -12.59 -5.75 -0.60
CA HIS A 58 -11.28 -5.27 -0.17
C HIS A 58 -11.35 -4.20 0.92
N HIS A 59 -12.54 -3.99 1.47
CA HIS A 59 -12.86 -3.03 2.52
C HIS A 59 -12.56 -1.56 2.15
N PHE A 60 -12.40 -1.21 0.88
CA PHE A 60 -12.32 0.17 0.44
C PHE A 60 -13.70 0.78 0.33
N GLN A 61 -13.96 1.84 1.09
CA GLN A 61 -15.22 2.58 1.04
C GLN A 61 -15.21 3.54 -0.15
N VAL A 62 -16.27 3.53 -0.95
CA VAL A 62 -16.45 4.44 -2.10
C VAL A 62 -16.72 5.86 -1.58
N ALA A 63 -15.93 6.82 -2.04
CA ALA A 63 -16.03 8.24 -1.70
C ALA A 63 -16.78 9.03 -2.79
N ARG A 64 -16.53 8.70 -4.06
CA ARG A 64 -17.16 9.34 -5.21
C ARG A 64 -17.41 8.29 -6.28
N GLU A 65 -18.61 8.30 -6.81
CA GLU A 65 -19.01 7.50 -7.97
C GLU A 65 -19.70 8.41 -8.99
N SER A 66 -19.29 8.31 -10.25
CA SER A 66 -19.87 9.12 -11.33
C SER A 66 -19.87 8.31 -12.62
N LYS A 67 -21.02 7.72 -12.95
CA LYS A 67 -21.19 6.96 -14.20
C LYS A 67 -20.98 7.84 -15.44
N LEU A 68 -21.30 9.14 -15.35
CA LEU A 68 -21.11 10.10 -16.43
C LEU A 68 -19.63 10.40 -16.71
N GLU A 69 -18.83 10.55 -15.66
CA GLU A 69 -17.38 10.77 -15.80
C GLU A 69 -16.62 9.45 -15.97
N GLY A 70 -17.27 8.31 -15.68
CA GLY A 70 -16.65 7.00 -15.70
C GLY A 70 -15.61 6.83 -14.60
N VAL A 71 -15.85 7.39 -13.40
CA VAL A 71 -14.88 7.36 -12.29
C VAL A 71 -15.52 6.80 -11.02
N ILE A 72 -14.80 5.88 -10.37
CA ILE A 72 -15.05 5.43 -9.01
C ILE A 72 -13.79 5.70 -8.18
N GLU A 73 -13.95 6.42 -7.09
CA GLU A 73 -12.88 6.83 -6.19
C GLU A 73 -13.23 6.42 -4.77
N THR A 74 -12.23 5.95 -4.03
CA THR A 74 -12.39 5.47 -2.65
C THR A 74 -11.86 6.47 -1.63
N HIS A 75 -12.30 6.34 -0.38
CA HIS A 75 -11.66 7.03 0.74
C HIS A 75 -10.25 6.46 0.97
N TYR A 76 -9.37 7.29 1.52
CA TYR A 76 -8.09 6.80 2.00
C TYR A 76 -8.30 5.75 3.08
N ARG A 77 -7.61 4.62 2.93
CA ARG A 77 -7.63 3.52 3.89
C ARG A 77 -6.22 3.22 4.36
N ALA A 78 -6.03 3.06 5.67
CA ALA A 78 -4.76 2.62 6.23
C ALA A 78 -4.44 1.19 5.75
N GLY A 79 -3.18 0.93 5.41
CA GLY A 79 -2.73 -0.38 4.98
C GLY A 79 -2.72 -1.41 6.11
N SER A 80 -3.13 -2.63 5.81
CA SER A 80 -3.02 -3.77 6.73
C SER A 80 -1.57 -4.06 7.12
N ASN A 81 -1.39 -4.38 8.39
CA ASN A 81 -0.09 -4.77 8.91
C ASN A 81 0.14 -6.28 8.77
N LEU A 82 1.34 -6.74 9.16
CA LEU A 82 1.68 -8.16 9.18
C LEU A 82 0.79 -8.97 10.15
N LEU A 83 0.30 -8.31 11.21
CA LEU A 83 -0.56 -8.91 12.23
C LEU A 83 -2.04 -8.94 11.84
N GLU A 84 -2.40 -8.43 10.67
CA GLU A 84 -3.77 -8.38 10.16
C GLU A 84 -3.93 -9.21 8.88
N PRO A 85 -3.67 -10.54 8.91
CA PRO A 85 -3.70 -11.37 7.71
C PRO A 85 -5.09 -11.49 7.06
N TRP A 86 -6.17 -11.23 7.81
CA TRP A 86 -7.54 -11.27 7.30
C TRP A 86 -7.95 -10.04 6.48
N ASN A 87 -7.23 -8.93 6.57
CA ASN A 87 -7.56 -7.72 5.81
C ASN A 87 -6.79 -7.75 4.47
N PRO A 88 -7.48 -7.83 3.31
CA PRO A 88 -6.85 -8.10 2.02
C PRO A 88 -6.28 -6.86 1.30
N ASP A 89 -6.36 -5.66 1.89
CA ASP A 89 -5.96 -4.41 1.21
C ASP A 89 -4.46 -4.31 0.85
N SER A 90 -3.60 -5.04 1.56
CA SER A 90 -2.14 -5.01 1.39
C SER A 90 -1.68 -6.36 0.89
N ILE A 91 -1.35 -6.39 -0.40
CA ILE A 91 -0.94 -7.62 -1.11
C ILE A 91 0.57 -7.78 -1.02
N GLY A 92 1.03 -8.94 -0.56
CA GLY A 92 2.47 -9.24 -0.41
C GLY A 92 3.00 -9.02 1.00
N LEU A 93 4.09 -9.73 1.32
CA LEU A 93 4.73 -9.65 2.64
C LEU A 93 5.47 -8.31 2.78
N GLU A 94 6.11 -7.85 1.71
CA GLU A 94 6.83 -6.59 1.62
C GLU A 94 5.93 -5.40 1.94
N ASN A 95 4.75 -5.34 1.32
CA ASN A 95 3.80 -4.25 1.54
C ASN A 95 3.22 -4.25 2.96
N ARG A 96 3.03 -5.43 3.56
CA ARG A 96 2.58 -5.56 4.96
C ARG A 96 3.66 -5.20 5.96
N MET A 97 4.90 -5.59 5.71
CA MET A 97 6.05 -5.18 6.51
C MET A 97 6.22 -3.66 6.46
N GLU A 98 6.11 -3.08 5.26
CA GLU A 98 6.19 -1.63 5.07
C GLU A 98 5.07 -0.91 5.84
N SER A 99 3.82 -1.37 5.74
CA SER A 99 2.70 -0.82 6.52
C SER A 99 2.84 -1.02 8.03
N THR A 100 3.55 -2.07 8.46
CA THR A 100 3.85 -2.29 9.89
C THR A 100 4.90 -1.31 10.42
N LEU A 101 5.90 -0.97 9.60
CA LEU A 101 6.99 -0.07 9.97
C LEU A 101 6.65 1.41 9.76
N HIS A 102 5.76 1.69 8.82
CA HIS A 102 5.37 3.04 8.45
C HIS A 102 3.86 3.15 8.31
N SER A 103 3.30 4.24 8.84
CA SER A 103 1.91 4.61 8.60
C SER A 103 1.73 4.90 7.12
N ILE A 104 1.06 3.97 6.43
CA ILE A 104 0.81 4.01 4.99
C ILE A 104 -0.70 3.97 4.78
N ARG A 105 -1.19 4.83 3.89
CA ARG A 105 -2.57 4.80 3.41
C ARG A 105 -2.61 4.60 1.90
N ARG A 106 -3.68 3.97 1.43
CA ARG A 106 -3.92 3.69 0.02
C ARG A 106 -5.26 4.26 -0.41
N LYS A 107 -5.34 4.64 -1.67
CA LYS A 107 -6.56 5.12 -2.32
C LYS A 107 -6.66 4.52 -3.70
N VAL A 108 -7.80 3.91 -3.99
CA VAL A 108 -8.08 3.25 -5.26
C VAL A 108 -8.96 4.15 -6.13
N PHE A 109 -8.57 4.25 -7.39
CA PHE A 109 -9.28 4.90 -8.48
C PHE A 109 -9.56 3.87 -9.56
N VAL A 110 -10.81 3.79 -10.01
CA VAL A 110 -11.21 2.98 -11.15
C VAL A 110 -11.81 3.89 -12.20
N THR A 111 -11.28 3.82 -13.42
CA THR A 111 -11.73 4.65 -14.54
C THR A 111 -12.28 3.80 -15.67
N PHE A 112 -13.32 4.30 -16.32
CA PHE A 112 -14.04 3.68 -17.42
C PHE A 112 -13.99 4.64 -18.61
N VAL A 113 -13.17 4.32 -19.61
CA VAL A 113 -12.92 5.19 -20.76
C VAL A 113 -13.31 4.49 -22.06
N THR A 114 -14.29 5.05 -22.78
CA THR A 114 -14.66 4.57 -24.12
C THR A 114 -13.49 4.77 -25.07
N THR A 115 -12.85 3.68 -25.48
CA THR A 115 -11.64 3.72 -26.33
C THR A 115 -11.98 3.48 -27.81
N SER A 116 -13.00 2.69 -28.08
CA SER A 116 -13.52 2.44 -29.43
C SER A 116 -15.04 2.31 -29.40
N PRO A 117 -15.73 2.41 -30.55
CA PRO A 117 -17.18 2.24 -30.60
C PRO A 117 -17.60 0.91 -29.99
N GLY A 118 -18.48 0.95 -29.00
CA GLY A 118 -18.98 -0.26 -28.32
C GLY A 118 -18.01 -0.91 -27.33
N MET A 119 -16.81 -0.35 -27.08
CA MET A 119 -15.85 -0.88 -26.11
C MET A 119 -15.42 0.16 -25.08
N VAL A 120 -15.38 -0.25 -23.83
CA VAL A 120 -14.94 0.56 -22.69
C VAL A 120 -13.68 -0.07 -22.11
N THR A 121 -12.65 0.74 -21.89
CA THR A 121 -11.45 0.34 -21.14
C THR A 121 -11.64 0.68 -19.67
N VAL A 122 -11.67 -0.35 -18.83
CA VAL A 122 -11.66 -0.22 -17.37
C VAL A 122 -10.21 -0.21 -16.92
N SER A 123 -9.78 0.75 -16.11
CA SER A 123 -8.41 0.82 -15.56
C SER A 123 -8.46 1.01 -14.05
N VAL A 124 -7.60 0.31 -13.30
CA VAL A 124 -7.51 0.40 -11.83
C VAL A 124 -6.17 0.99 -11.45
N ARG A 125 -6.18 2.05 -10.65
CA ARG A 125 -4.99 2.68 -10.09
C ARG A 125 -5.09 2.72 -8.57
N ALA A 126 -4.06 2.32 -7.86
CA ALA A 126 -4.01 2.38 -6.41
C ALA A 126 -2.83 3.25 -5.96
N ASP A 127 -3.13 4.45 -5.49
CA ASP A 127 -2.13 5.39 -5.01
C ASP A 127 -1.78 5.10 -3.54
N ARG A 128 -0.48 5.13 -3.22
CA ARG A 128 0.06 4.92 -1.88
C ARG A 128 0.66 6.22 -1.35
N GLU A 129 0.34 6.53 -0.11
CA GLU A 129 0.90 7.66 0.63
C GLU A 129 1.51 7.18 1.94
N ILE A 130 2.67 7.71 2.30
CA ILE A 130 3.30 7.52 3.62
C ILE A 130 3.07 8.75 4.48
N GLU A 131 2.82 8.55 5.77
CA GLU A 131 2.83 9.62 6.75
C GLU A 131 4.26 10.04 7.08
N ASP A 132 4.56 11.31 6.84
CA ASP A 132 5.75 12.01 7.31
C ASP A 132 5.42 12.60 8.69
N VAL A 133 5.85 11.88 9.73
CA VAL A 133 5.73 12.31 11.11
C VAL A 133 6.98 13.11 11.46
N PRO A 134 6.87 14.42 11.75
CA PRO A 134 8.03 15.21 12.14
C PRO A 134 8.70 14.59 13.38
N GLY A 135 10.03 14.63 13.40
CA GLY A 135 10.85 13.90 14.37
C GLY A 135 10.48 14.14 15.83
N LEU A 136 11.02 13.27 16.70
CA LEU A 136 10.77 13.25 18.14
C LEU A 136 10.83 14.67 18.74
N THR A 137 9.79 15.02 19.52
CA THR A 137 9.84 16.19 20.39
C THR A 137 11.08 16.07 21.26
N ALA A 138 12.04 16.97 21.08
CA ALA A 138 13.26 16.99 21.85
C ALA A 138 12.91 17.31 23.32
N THR A 139 12.77 16.26 24.14
CA THR A 139 12.39 16.34 25.56
C THR A 139 13.64 16.49 26.46
N TYR A 140 14.80 16.77 25.87
CA TYR A 140 16.06 16.98 26.58
C TYR A 140 16.34 18.48 26.76
N GLU A 141 17.17 18.81 27.75
CA GLU A 141 17.59 20.20 28.02
C GLU A 141 18.30 20.78 26.77
N GLY A 142 17.70 21.81 26.15
CA GLY A 142 18.17 22.39 24.88
C GLY A 142 17.40 21.98 23.62
N GLY A 143 16.38 21.13 23.75
CA GLY A 143 15.49 20.70 22.66
C GLY A 143 14.41 21.70 22.22
N ALA A 144 14.51 22.97 22.63
CA ALA A 144 13.50 23.98 22.30
C ALA A 144 13.48 24.22 20.78
N THR A 145 12.33 23.98 20.15
CA THR A 145 12.10 24.30 18.74
C THR A 145 11.14 25.48 18.61
N PHE A 146 11.47 26.43 17.73
CA PHE A 146 10.66 27.61 17.45
C PHE A 146 10.11 27.52 16.02
N ARG A 147 8.88 28.02 15.79
CA ARG A 147 8.32 28.14 14.44
C ARG A 147 8.82 29.44 13.80
N GLU A 148 9.42 29.34 12.62
CA GLU A 148 9.97 30.50 11.88
C GLU A 148 8.90 31.51 11.44
N ALA A 149 7.64 31.07 11.29
CA ALA A 149 6.54 31.88 10.76
C ALA A 149 5.62 32.49 11.83
N GLU A 150 5.90 32.26 13.11
CA GLU A 150 5.11 32.80 14.23
C GLU A 150 5.78 34.11 14.70
N PRO A 151 5.04 35.22 14.91
CA PRO A 151 5.60 36.42 15.53
C PRO A 151 6.23 36.05 16.87
N LEU A 152 7.45 36.56 17.13
CA LEU A 152 8.17 36.29 18.37
C LEU A 152 7.39 36.85 19.56
N ASP A 153 6.57 36.01 20.20
CA ASP A 153 6.02 36.32 21.51
C ASP A 153 7.17 36.28 22.52
N ARG A 154 7.27 37.32 23.37
CA ARG A 154 8.31 37.39 24.40
C ARG A 154 7.95 36.59 25.64
N ASP A 155 6.80 35.92 25.62
CA ASP A 155 6.47 34.90 26.58
C ASP A 155 7.31 33.64 26.31
N LEU A 156 8.30 33.38 27.17
CA LEU A 156 9.25 32.26 27.06
C LEU A 156 8.61 30.90 27.41
N THR A 157 7.31 30.76 27.17
CA THR A 157 6.58 29.53 27.45
C THR A 157 7.00 28.50 26.41
N GLN A 158 7.88 27.59 26.83
CA GLN A 158 8.43 26.54 25.97
C GLN A 158 7.31 25.65 25.45
N THR A 159 6.98 25.75 24.16
CA THR A 159 6.09 24.80 23.51
C THR A 159 6.84 23.48 23.33
N LEU A 160 6.64 22.55 24.28
CA LEU A 160 7.06 21.16 24.12
C LEU A 160 6.17 20.52 23.03
N GLY A 161 6.65 20.45 21.79
CA GLY A 161 5.86 19.90 20.69
C GLY A 161 6.62 19.76 19.37
N GLN A 162 6.02 19.04 18.43
CA GLN A 162 6.56 18.88 17.08
C GLN A 162 6.60 20.23 16.35
N SER A 163 7.72 20.50 15.68
CA SER A 163 7.94 21.77 14.98
C SER A 163 7.03 21.97 13.76
N ALA A 164 6.49 20.88 13.20
CA ALA A 164 5.56 20.88 12.07
C ALA A 164 4.39 19.88 12.31
N PRO A 165 3.24 20.02 11.64
CA PRO A 165 2.19 18.99 11.65
C PRO A 165 2.60 17.77 10.81
N SER A 166 2.00 16.60 11.08
CA SER A 166 2.16 15.44 10.19
C SER A 166 1.59 15.74 8.80
N ARG A 167 2.24 15.20 7.77
CA ARG A 167 1.80 15.34 6.38
C ARG A 167 1.85 14.00 5.66
N TRP A 168 1.03 13.84 4.64
CA TRP A 168 1.03 12.64 3.81
C TRP A 168 1.79 12.90 2.53
N LEU A 169 2.74 12.00 2.21
CA LEU A 169 3.59 12.08 1.05
C LEU A 169 3.24 10.96 0.07
N TYR A 170 2.96 11.34 -1.18
CA TYR A 170 2.76 10.39 -2.26
C TYR A 170 4.02 9.56 -2.50
N ARG A 171 3.88 8.23 -2.45
CA ARG A 171 4.98 7.26 -2.55
C ARG A 171 4.96 6.48 -3.88
N GLY A 172 3.88 6.56 -4.65
CA GLY A 172 3.73 5.86 -5.93
C GLY A 172 2.44 5.05 -6.01
N THR A 173 2.33 4.22 -7.04
CA THR A 173 1.22 3.28 -7.22
C THR A 173 1.53 1.90 -6.65
N ASP A 174 0.49 1.13 -6.34
CA ASP A 174 0.57 -0.24 -5.81
C ASP A 174 0.12 -1.28 -6.87
N PRO A 175 1.04 -1.75 -7.75
CA PRO A 175 0.68 -2.63 -8.86
C PRO A 175 0.17 -4.00 -8.40
N ALA A 176 0.57 -4.47 -7.20
CA ALA A 176 0.11 -5.74 -6.66
C ALA A 176 -1.37 -5.68 -6.27
N LEU A 177 -1.79 -4.58 -5.63
CA LEU A 177 -3.19 -4.32 -5.31
C LEU A 177 -4.02 -4.06 -6.58
N GLU A 178 -3.50 -3.25 -7.52
CA GLU A 178 -4.16 -2.98 -8.81
C GLU A 178 -4.45 -4.27 -9.58
N GLY A 179 -3.44 -5.13 -9.72
CA GLY A 179 -3.59 -6.42 -10.38
C GLY A 179 -4.57 -7.35 -9.67
N ARG A 180 -4.58 -7.34 -8.33
CA ARG A 180 -5.52 -8.13 -7.52
C ARG A 180 -6.96 -7.68 -7.72
N ILE A 181 -7.24 -6.39 -7.58
CA ILE A 181 -8.57 -5.81 -7.79
C ILE A 181 -9.04 -6.10 -9.21
N MET A 182 -8.19 -5.82 -10.21
CA MET A 182 -8.50 -6.11 -11.62
C MET A 182 -8.80 -7.60 -11.85
N SER A 183 -8.04 -8.51 -11.23
CA SER A 183 -8.31 -9.95 -11.35
C SER A 183 -9.68 -10.36 -10.81
N HIS A 184 -10.14 -9.75 -9.71
CA HIS A 184 -11.44 -10.04 -9.09
C HIS A 184 -12.61 -9.44 -9.87
N ILE A 185 -12.40 -8.28 -10.49
CA ILE A 185 -13.35 -7.69 -11.44
C ILE A 185 -13.51 -8.64 -12.63
N ARG A 186 -12.40 -9.08 -13.24
CA ARG A 186 -12.43 -10.02 -14.38
C ARG A 186 -13.06 -11.37 -14.07
N PHE A 187 -12.72 -11.97 -12.94
CA PHE A 187 -13.26 -13.28 -12.57
C PHE A 187 -14.78 -13.25 -12.41
N GLY A 188 -15.34 -12.13 -11.93
CA GLY A 188 -16.78 -11.95 -11.82
C GLY A 188 -17.51 -11.83 -13.16
N MET A 189 -16.82 -11.48 -14.25
CA MET A 189 -17.43 -11.38 -15.59
C MET A 189 -17.63 -12.75 -16.26
N LEU A 190 -16.88 -13.78 -15.85
CA LEU A 190 -16.86 -15.09 -16.50
C LEU A 190 -17.92 -16.07 -15.97
N ARG A 191 -18.84 -15.61 -15.11
CA ARG A 191 -19.80 -16.45 -14.39
C ARG A 191 -21.21 -15.92 -14.55
#